data_AF-A0A968JH29-F1
#
_entry.id   AF-A0A968JH29-F1
#
_cell.length_a   1.000
_cell.length_b   1.000
_cell.length_c   1.000
_cell.angle_alpha   90.00
_cell.angle_beta   90.00
_cell.angle_gamma   90.00
#
_symmetry.space_group_name_H-M   'P 1'
#
loop_
_entity.id
_entity.type
_entity.pdbx_description
1 polymer ?
#
loop_
_entity_poly.entity_id
_entity_poly.type
_entity_poly.pdbx_seq_one_letter_code
_entity_poly.pdbx_strand_id
1 'polypeptide(L)' 'MRAKIDNILGYFLVLLMAIMTVDVLLGVMTRYLLGSQLSWSEELARFLLMWIGILGAAYAAGQKKHLAIDL' A
#
# COMPACT_ATOMS: atom_id res chain seq x y z
N MET A 1 12.99 -16.10 13.16
CA MET A 1 11.71 -16.24 12.43
C MET A 1 10.98 -14.91 12.27
N ARG A 2 10.79 -14.10 13.33
CA ARG A 2 10.13 -12.78 13.25
C ARG A 2 10.72 -11.84 12.18
N ALA A 3 12.04 -11.66 12.14
CA ALA A 3 12.70 -10.81 11.12
C ALA A 3 12.47 -11.24 9.65
N LYS A 4 12.25 -12.54 9.37
CA LYS A 4 11.90 -12.99 8.01
C LYS A 4 10.46 -12.62 7.66
N ILE A 5 9.55 -12.76 8.63
CA ILE A 5 8.14 -12.39 8.47
C ILE A 5 8.01 -10.88 8.30
N ASP A 6 8.76 -10.09 9.09
CA ASP A 6 8.79 -8.64 8.99
C ASP A 6 9.32 -8.18 7.63
N ASN A 7 10.41 -8.77 7.12
CA ASN A 7 10.91 -8.45 5.79
C ASN A 7 9.91 -8.81 4.67
N ILE A 8 9.26 -9.98 4.74
CA ILE A 8 8.24 -10.39 3.76
C ILE A 8 7.04 -9.43 3.79
N LEU A 9 6.57 -9.07 4.99
CA LEU A 9 5.51 -8.06 5.16
C LEU A 9 5.91 -6.71 4.60
N GLY A 10 7.14 -6.28 4.83
CA GLY A 10 7.69 -5.03 4.28
C GLY A 10 7.68 -5.04 2.75
N TYR A 11 8.21 -6.09 2.12
CA TYR A 11 8.18 -6.22 0.65
C TYR A 11 6.75 -6.29 0.11
N PHE A 12 5.84 -6.98 0.81
CA PHE A 12 4.44 -7.06 0.42
C PHE A 12 3.73 -5.69 0.52
N LEU A 13 4.02 -4.90 1.57
CA LEU A 13 3.51 -3.54 1.71
C LEU A 13 4.01 -2.60 0.60
N VAL A 14 5.30 -2.69 0.26
CA VAL A 14 5.88 -1.93 -0.87
C VAL A 14 5.21 -2.32 -2.19
N LEU A 15 4.97 -3.61 -2.41
CA LEU A 15 4.24 -4.10 -3.58
C LEU A 15 2.82 -3.50 -3.64
N LEU A 16 2.07 -3.56 -2.54
CA LEU A 16 0.71 -3.00 -2.49
C LEU A 16 0.70 -1.48 -2.74
N MET A 17 1.64 -0.74 -2.16
CA MET A 17 1.82 0.70 -2.41
C MET A 17 2.12 0.99 -3.88
N ALA A 18 2.97 0.19 -4.53
CA ALA A 18 3.28 0.34 -5.94
C ALA A 18 2.05 0.09 -6.83
N ILE A 19 1.30 -0.98 -6.55
CA ILE A 19 0.05 -1.30 -7.26
C ILE A 19 -0.96 -0.16 -7.10
N MET A 20 -1.17 0.35 -5.88
CA MET A 20 -2.07 1.48 -5.62
C MET A 20 -1.65 2.73 -6.39
N THR A 21 -0.34 3.01 -6.44
CA THR A 21 0.20 4.16 -7.17
C THR A 21 -0.10 4.05 -8.67
N VAL A 22 0.15 2.88 -9.26
CA VAL A 22 -0.14 2.63 -10.68
C VAL A 22 -1.64 2.71 -10.96
N ASP A 23 -2.48 2.16 -10.08
CA ASP A 23 -3.94 2.22 -10.22
C ASP A 23 -4.46 3.66 -10.21
N VAL A 24 -3.99 4.50 -9.28
CA VAL A 24 -4.36 5.93 -9.27
C VAL A 24 -3.86 6.65 -10.53
N LEU A 25 -2.64 6.37 -10.99
CA LEU A 25 -2.11 6.96 -12.23
C LEU A 25 -2.94 6.54 -13.45
N LEU A 26 -3.33 5.26 -13.54
CA LEU A 26 -4.22 4.76 -14.60
C LEU A 26 -5.60 5.41 -14.50
N GLY A 27 -6.15 5.57 -13.30
CA GLY A 27 -7.42 6.28 -13.07
C GLY A 27 -7.37 7.71 -13.60
N VAL A 28 -6.27 8.42 -13.34
CA VAL A 28 -6.02 9.78 -13.84
C VAL A 28 -5.88 9.80 -15.36
N MET A 29 -5.07 8.90 -15.95
CA MET A 29 -4.92 8.81 -17.41
C MET A 29 -6.25 8.52 -18.10
N THR A 30 -7.02 7.58 -17.56
CA THR A 30 -8.34 7.20 -18.09
C THR A 30 -9.30 8.38 -18.02
N ARG A 31 -9.29 9.14 -16.94
CA ARG A 31 -10.11 10.36 -16.83
C ARG A 31 -9.78 11.37 -17.92
N TYR A 32 -8.51 11.54 -18.29
CA TYR A 32 -8.12 12.44 -19.36
C TYR A 32 -8.40 11.89 -20.78
N LEU A 33 -8.30 10.57 -20.97
CA LEU A 33 -8.49 9.92 -22.27
C LEU A 33 -9.97 9.62 -22.59
N LEU A 34 -10.71 9.08 -21.62
CA LEU A 34 -12.10 8.65 -21.75
C LEU A 34 -13.12 9.65 -21.16
N GLY A 35 -12.66 10.71 -20.51
CA GLY A 35 -13.51 11.72 -19.87
C GLY A 35 -14.14 11.28 -18.54
N SER A 36 -14.03 10.00 -18.18
CA SER A 36 -14.44 9.44 -16.90
C SER A 36 -13.40 8.45 -16.38
N GLN A 37 -13.31 8.31 -15.05
CA GLN A 37 -12.47 7.30 -14.44
C GLN A 37 -13.15 5.94 -14.53
N LEU A 38 -12.40 4.89 -14.86
CA LEU A 38 -12.90 3.52 -14.83
C LEU A 38 -13.43 3.19 -13.43
N SER A 39 -14.72 2.92 -13.30
CA SER A 39 -15.36 2.65 -12.00
C SER A 39 -14.69 1.52 -11.22
N TRP A 40 -14.13 0.54 -11.93
CA TRP A 40 -13.39 -0.57 -11.33
C TRP A 40 -12.05 -0.15 -10.69
N SER A 41 -11.33 0.82 -11.29
CA SER A 41 -10.09 1.36 -10.72
C SER A 41 -10.37 2.13 -9.42
N GLU A 42 -11.50 2.83 -9.35
CA GLU A 42 -11.88 3.56 -8.14
C GLU A 42 -12.18 2.62 -6.95
N GLU A 43 -12.85 1.50 -7.22
CA GLU A 43 -13.08 0.46 -6.22
C GLU A 43 -11.78 -0.21 -5.79
N LEU A 44 -10.93 -0.57 -6.75
CA LEU A 44 -9.63 -1.20 -6.49
C LEU A 44 -8.73 -0.33 -5.60
N ALA A 45 -8.63 0.97 -5.89
CA ALA A 45 -7.87 1.92 -5.09
C ALA A 45 -8.35 1.97 -3.64
N ARG A 46 -9.68 1.97 -3.41
CA ARG A 46 -10.27 1.95 -2.06
C ARG A 46 -9.95 0.67 -1.31
N PHE A 47 -10.05 -0.49 -1.97
CA PHE A 47 -9.68 -1.77 -1.36
C PHE A 47 -8.19 -1.82 -1.02
N LEU A 48 -7.31 -1.37 -1.91
CA LEU A 48 -5.87 -1.32 -1.67
C LEU A 48 -5.52 -0.38 -0.51
N LEU A 49 -6.13 0.81 -0.44
CA LEU A 49 -5.94 1.74 0.66
C LEU A 49 -6.30 1.11 2.01
N MET A 50 -7.43 0.39 2.08
CA MET A 50 -7.85 -0.31 3.30
C MET A 50 -6.83 -1.37 3.74
N TRP A 51 -6.37 -2.20 2.80
CA TRP A 51 -5.37 -3.23 3.09
C TRP A 51 -4.02 -2.65 3.49
N ILE A 52 -3.55 -1.60 2.82
CA ILE A 52 -2.29 -0.91 3.17
C ILE A 52 -2.40 -0.28 4.56
N GLY A 53 -3.54 0.32 4.90
CA GLY A 53 -3.76 0.92 6.23
C GLY A 53 -3.68 -0.12 7.34
N ILE A 54 -4.38 -1.24 7.19
CA ILE A 54 -4.42 -2.32 8.19
C ILE A 54 -3.04 -3.01 8.30
N LEU A 55 -2.47 -3.43 7.18
CA LEU A 55 -1.19 -4.15 7.15
C LEU A 55 -0.03 -3.23 7.53
N GLY A 56 -0.06 -1.96 7.13
CA GLY A 56 0.94 -0.96 7.46
C GLY A 56 0.94 -0.63 8.95
N ALA A 57 -0.24 -0.49 9.56
CA ALA A 57 -0.36 -0.31 11.00
C ALA A 57 0.13 -1.55 11.77
N ALA A 58 -0.20 -2.76 11.32
CA ALA A 58 0.27 -4.00 11.92
C ALA A 58 1.79 -4.16 11.81
N TYR A 59 2.37 -3.83 10.65
CA TYR A 59 3.82 -3.84 10.43
C TYR A 59 4.54 -2.80 11.30
N ALA A 60 4.03 -1.56 11.35
CA ALA A 60 4.59 -0.51 12.20
C ALA A 60 4.50 -0.86 13.69
N ALA A 61 3.41 -1.49 14.13
CA ALA A 61 3.26 -2.00 15.49
C ALA A 61 4.23 -3.15 15.80
N GLY A 62 4.50 -4.04 14.82
CA GLY A 62 5.48 -5.13 14.93
C GLY A 62 6.93 -4.64 14.98
N GLN A 63 7.25 -3.57 14.25
CA GLN A 63 8.56 -2.92 14.22
C GLN A 63 8.91 -2.15 15.50
N LYS A 64 7.98 -1.98 16.46
CA LYS A 64 8.21 -1.32 17.78
C LYS A 64 9.24 -2.03 18.69
N LYS A 65 10.05 -2.95 18.18
CA LYS A 65 11.12 -3.61 18.96
C LYS A 65 12.47 -2.91 18.92
N HIS A 66 12.72 -1.95 18.00
CA HIS A 66 13.97 -1.17 17.97
C HIS A 66 13.78 0.27 17.46
N LEU A 67 12.69 0.93 17.86
CA LEU A 67 12.70 2.40 18.02
C LEU A 67 13.37 2.77 19.34
N ALA A 68 14.45 2.07 19.71
CA ALA A 68 15.51 2.72 20.43
C ALA A 68 16.13 3.63 19.39
N ILE A 69 15.67 4.88 19.36
CA ILE A 69 16.51 5.99 18.95
C ILE A 69 17.80 5.78 19.74
N ASP A 70 18.84 5.33 19.04
CA ASP A 70 20.20 5.38 19.55
C ASP A 70 20.54 6.88 19.52
N LEU A 71 20.30 7.54 20.66
CA LEU A 71 20.83 8.86 20.96
C LEU A 71 22.10 8.69 21.78
#